data_AF-A0A848LVI9-F1
#
_entry.id   AF-A0A848LVI9-F1
#
_cell.length_a   1.000
_cell.length_b   1.000
_cell.length_c   1.000
_cell.angle_alpha   90.00
_cell.angle_beta   90.00
_cell.angle_gamma   90.00
#
_symmetry.space_group_name_H-M   'P 1'
#
loop_
_entity.id
_entity.type
_entity.pdbx_description
1 polymer ?
#
loop_
_entity_poly.entity_id
_entity_poly.type
_entity_poly.pdbx_seq_one_letter_code
_entity_poly.pdbx_strand_id
1 'polypeptide(L)'
;MLSFVLIACAVALWAAVALHPYPVEDLHTRTGDSLRIHDSRGRLLREVVNAEGERSRWRALEDISPLVVQATIAVEDARFHQHPGVDARAVVRALAQAVRHGRVVSGASTLTMQLARRIHPHPRTLRGKLGEMLEALRLERAVDKHTLLEQYLNRAPYGAGAMGVEAASQRYFGKPGEHLSLAEAALLAGLPQAPT
;
A
#
# COMPACT_ATOMS: atom_id res chain seq x y z
N MET A 1 -12.36 14.90 33.41
CA MET A 1 -12.40 15.74 32.18
C MET A 1 -11.70 15.07 31.01
N LEU A 2 -10.43 14.64 31.13
CA LEU A 2 -9.69 13.98 30.04
C LEU A 2 -10.34 12.69 29.50
N SER A 3 -10.83 11.80 30.37
CA SER A 3 -11.49 10.56 29.93
C SER A 3 -12.77 10.80 29.13
N PHE A 4 -13.53 11.85 29.46
CA PHE A 4 -14.76 12.20 28.75
C PHE A 4 -14.47 12.73 27.33
N VAL A 5 -13.40 13.53 27.19
CA VAL A 5 -12.93 14.00 25.88
C VAL A 5 -12.43 12.84 25.02
N LEU A 6 -11.66 11.90 25.59
CA LEU A 6 -11.19 10.72 24.86
C LEU A 6 -12.33 9.84 24.38
N ILE A 7 -13.35 9.62 25.23
CA ILE A 7 -14.56 8.87 24.85
C ILE A 7 -15.29 9.61 23.73
N ALA A 8 -15.50 10.92 23.83
CA ALA A 8 -16.15 11.71 22.79
C ALA A 8 -15.38 11.66 21.46
N CYS A 9 -14.04 11.76 21.48
CA CYS A 9 -13.21 11.62 20.29
C CYS A 9 -13.28 10.21 19.69
N ALA A 10 -13.28 9.17 20.52
CA ALA A 10 -13.41 7.79 20.06
C ALA A 10 -14.79 7.53 19.42
N VAL A 11 -15.86 8.05 20.03
CA VAL A 11 -17.22 7.99 19.49
C VAL A 11 -17.33 8.75 18.18
N ALA A 12 -16.76 9.97 18.10
CA ALA A 12 -16.75 10.75 16.88
C ALA A 12 -15.97 10.07 15.75
N LEU A 13 -14.81 9.48 16.06
CA LEU A 13 -14.03 8.70 15.10
C LEU A 13 -14.80 7.46 14.64
N TRP A 14 -15.39 6.72 15.57
CA TRP A 14 -16.23 5.56 15.26
C TRP A 14 -17.40 5.96 14.36
N ALA A 15 -18.12 7.04 14.67
CA ALA A 15 -19.23 7.54 13.87
C ALA A 15 -18.76 7.99 12.48
N ALA A 16 -17.61 8.67 12.38
CA ALA A 16 -17.04 9.07 11.10
C ALA A 16 -16.73 7.85 10.21
N VAL A 17 -16.18 6.77 10.76
CA VAL A 17 -15.90 5.53 10.03
C VAL A 17 -17.18 4.74 9.71
N ALA A 18 -18.12 4.66 10.65
CA ALA A 18 -19.31 3.82 10.53
C ALA A 18 -20.40 4.44 9.64
N LEU A 19 -20.58 5.77 9.69
CA LEU A 19 -21.62 6.47 8.94
C LEU A 19 -21.19 6.84 7.51
N HIS A 20 -19.89 6.78 7.23
CA HIS A 20 -19.34 7.06 5.90
C HIS A 20 -18.58 5.83 5.42
N PRO A 21 -19.26 4.80 4.87
CA PRO A 21 -18.58 3.60 4.37
C PRO A 21 -17.60 3.95 3.26
N TYR A 22 -16.59 3.11 3.05
CA TYR A 22 -15.67 3.27 1.93
C TYR A 22 -16.40 2.94 0.62
N PRO A 23 -16.31 3.79 -0.43
CA PRO A 23 -16.78 3.46 -1.78
C PRO A 23 -15.89 2.36 -2.40
N VAL A 24 -16.31 1.10 -2.29
CA VAL A 24 -15.53 -0.06 -2.75
C VAL A 24 -15.26 -0.04 -4.25
N GLU A 25 -16.05 0.71 -5.01
CA GLU A 25 -15.88 0.95 -6.44
C GLU A 25 -14.51 1.58 -6.75
N ASP A 26 -13.95 2.36 -5.83
CA ASP A 26 -12.62 2.97 -5.97
C ASP A 26 -11.49 1.93 -5.89
N LEU A 27 -11.79 0.68 -5.50
CA LEU A 27 -10.84 -0.43 -5.60
C LEU A 27 -10.77 -1.03 -7.02
N HIS A 28 -11.78 -0.74 -7.85
CA HIS A 28 -11.84 -1.14 -9.25
C HIS A 28 -11.26 -0.09 -10.20
N THR A 29 -11.13 1.16 -9.76
CA THR A 29 -10.36 2.18 -10.47
C THR A 29 -8.87 1.83 -10.37
N ARG A 30 -8.39 1.12 -11.38
CA ARG A 30 -7.00 0.69 -11.53
C ARG A 30 -6.35 1.59 -12.58
N THR A 31 -5.11 2.02 -12.37
CA THR A 31 -4.28 2.46 -13.48
C THR A 31 -4.22 1.29 -14.45
N GLY A 32 -4.70 1.52 -15.68
CA GLY A 32 -4.91 0.44 -16.65
C GLY A 32 -3.65 -0.40 -16.84
N ASP A 33 -3.82 -1.70 -17.08
CA ASP A 33 -2.69 -2.56 -17.42
C ASP A 33 -1.97 -2.03 -18.67
N SER A 34 -0.66 -2.19 -18.66
CA SER A 34 0.16 -1.88 -19.82
C SER A 34 -0.22 -2.75 -21.03
N LEU A 35 -0.32 -2.14 -22.21
CA LEU A 35 -0.69 -2.85 -23.43
C LEU A 35 0.48 -3.70 -23.91
N ARG A 36 0.24 -5.00 -24.11
CA ARG A 36 1.24 -5.94 -24.59
C ARG A 36 0.91 -6.40 -26.00
N ILE A 37 1.85 -6.17 -26.91
CA ILE A 37 1.76 -6.55 -28.32
C ILE A 37 2.59 -7.82 -28.49
N HIS A 38 1.94 -8.89 -28.94
CA HIS A 38 2.55 -10.20 -29.17
C HIS A 38 2.57 -10.52 -30.66
N ASP A 39 3.53 -11.35 -31.09
CA ASP A 39 3.50 -11.94 -32.43
C ASP A 39 2.50 -13.09 -32.53
N SER A 40 2.32 -13.64 -33.73
CA SER A 40 1.41 -14.78 -33.97
C SER A 40 1.80 -16.08 -33.24
N ARG A 41 3.01 -16.13 -32.67
CA ARG A 41 3.52 -17.24 -31.86
C ARG A 41 3.48 -16.93 -30.36
N GLY A 42 2.88 -15.81 -29.95
CA GLY A 42 2.75 -15.38 -28.56
C GLY A 42 3.99 -14.72 -27.97
N ARG A 43 5.06 -14.49 -28.75
CA ARG A 43 6.27 -13.80 -28.24
C ARG A 43 5.98 -12.32 -28.06
N LEU A 44 6.35 -11.77 -26.91
CA LEU A 44 6.20 -10.35 -26.63
C LEU A 44 7.08 -9.53 -27.57
N LEU A 45 6.45 -8.70 -28.40
CA LEU A 45 7.14 -7.76 -29.29
C LEU A 45 7.37 -6.43 -28.60
N ARG A 46 6.34 -5.93 -27.90
CA ARG A 46 6.39 -4.63 -27.23
C ARG A 46 5.43 -4.57 -26.05
N GLU A 47 5.84 -3.86 -25.01
CA GLU A 47 4.96 -3.38 -23.96
C GLU A 47 4.88 -1.85 -24.06
N VAL A 48 3.65 -1.34 -24.11
CA VAL A 48 3.34 0.09 -24.15
C VAL A 48 2.83 0.48 -22.78
N VAL A 49 3.41 1.55 -22.23
CA VAL A 49 3.01 2.12 -20.94
C VAL A 49 1.56 2.58 -20.96
N ASN A 50 0.93 2.63 -19.79
CA ASN A 50 -0.45 3.12 -19.63
C ASN A 50 -0.54 4.65 -19.83
N ALA A 51 -1.73 5.22 -19.64
CA ALA A 51 -1.98 6.65 -19.84
C ALA A 51 -1.12 7.54 -18.92
N GLU A 52 -0.70 6.99 -17.78
CA GLU A 52 0.14 7.64 -16.77
C GLU A 52 1.65 7.48 -17.06
N GLY A 53 2.03 6.79 -18.13
CA GLY A 53 3.44 6.54 -18.48
C GLY A 53 4.09 5.39 -17.70
N GLU A 54 3.28 4.56 -17.05
CA GLU A 54 3.71 3.49 -16.16
C GLU A 54 3.52 2.11 -16.79
N ARG A 55 4.33 1.14 -16.35
CA ARG A 55 4.13 -0.29 -16.60
C ARG A 55 3.39 -0.86 -15.40
N SER A 56 2.17 -1.33 -15.63
CA SER A 56 1.36 -1.99 -14.63
C SER A 56 0.88 -3.34 -15.16
N ARG A 57 0.79 -4.32 -14.26
CA ARG A 57 0.24 -5.65 -14.52
C ARG A 57 -0.42 -6.16 -13.26
N TRP A 58 -1.76 -6.14 -13.24
CA TRP A 58 -2.50 -6.67 -12.10
C TRP A 58 -2.32 -8.18 -11.97
N ARG A 59 -2.05 -8.66 -10.76
CA ARG A 59 -2.09 -10.09 -10.39
C ARG A 59 -2.92 -10.28 -9.14
N ALA A 60 -3.66 -11.39 -9.09
CA ALA A 60 -4.31 -11.83 -7.87
C ALA A 60 -3.23 -12.11 -6.80
N LEU A 61 -3.54 -11.98 -5.51
CA LEU A 61 -2.53 -12.17 -4.47
C LEU A 61 -1.95 -13.60 -4.48
N GLU A 62 -2.74 -14.59 -4.87
CA GLU A 62 -2.35 -16.00 -4.99
C GLU A 62 -1.30 -16.23 -6.08
N ASP A 63 -1.25 -15.34 -7.07
CA ASP A 63 -0.30 -15.35 -8.18
C ASP A 63 1.00 -14.56 -7.85
N ILE A 64 1.12 -14.02 -6.64
CA ILE A 64 2.28 -13.26 -6.18
C ILE A 64 3.07 -14.13 -5.21
N SER A 65 4.41 -14.12 -5.33
CA SER A 65 5.28 -14.92 -4.47
C SER A 65 5.00 -14.64 -2.99
N PRO A 66 4.79 -15.67 -2.14
CA PRO A 66 4.61 -15.47 -0.71
C PRO A 66 5.83 -14.82 -0.05
N LEU A 67 7.02 -14.93 -0.66
CA LEU A 67 8.24 -14.30 -0.17
C LEU A 67 8.16 -12.78 -0.22
N VAL A 68 7.65 -12.19 -1.31
CA VAL A 68 7.53 -10.72 -1.42
C VAL A 68 6.39 -10.18 -0.57
N VAL A 69 5.31 -10.95 -0.39
CA VAL A 69 4.24 -10.61 0.55
C VAL A 69 4.80 -10.53 1.97
N GLN A 70 5.52 -11.55 2.42
CA GLN A 70 6.13 -11.59 3.76
C GLN A 70 7.19 -10.50 3.95
N ALA A 71 8.05 -10.29 2.96
CA ALA A 71 9.07 -9.24 3.01
C ALA A 71 8.44 -7.84 3.07
N THR A 72 7.39 -7.59 2.28
CA THR A 72 6.65 -6.31 2.30
C THR A 72 6.02 -6.06 3.66
N ILE A 73 5.34 -7.06 4.24
CA ILE A 73 4.78 -6.94 5.60
C ILE A 73 5.89 -6.68 6.61
N ALA A 74 7.00 -7.43 6.56
CA ALA A 74 8.09 -7.27 7.52
C ALA A 74 8.73 -5.87 7.49
N VAL A 75 8.87 -5.27 6.31
CA VAL A 75 9.52 -3.96 6.12
C VAL A 75 8.56 -2.80 6.34
N GLU A 76 7.35 -2.86 5.78
CA GLU A 76 6.41 -1.74 5.78
C GLU A 76 5.49 -1.74 7.01
N ASP A 77 5.07 -2.91 7.46
CA ASP A 77 4.01 -3.04 8.46
C ASP A 77 4.04 -4.40 9.19
N ALA A 78 5.05 -4.61 10.04
CA ALA A 78 5.29 -5.90 10.69
C ALA A 78 4.12 -6.39 11.58
N ARG A 79 3.14 -5.52 11.88
CA ARG A 79 1.93 -5.85 12.64
C ARG A 79 0.66 -5.74 11.80
N PHE A 80 0.77 -5.80 10.48
CA PHE A 80 -0.35 -5.65 9.55
C PHE A 80 -1.61 -6.41 9.96
N HIS A 81 -1.48 -7.66 10.40
CA HIS A 81 -2.61 -8.51 10.81
C HIS A 81 -3.17 -8.21 12.21
N GLN A 82 -2.56 -7.31 12.98
CA GLN A 82 -2.86 -7.05 14.39
C GLN A 82 -3.56 -5.70 14.64
N HIS A 83 -3.79 -4.91 13.59
CA HIS A 83 -4.46 -3.61 13.71
C HIS A 83 -5.48 -3.36 12.59
N PRO A 84 -6.48 -2.49 12.81
CA PRO A 84 -7.51 -2.16 11.82
C PRO A 84 -7.03 -1.03 10.90
N GLY A 85 -5.88 -1.20 10.25
CA GLY A 85 -5.30 -0.18 9.34
C GLY A 85 -4.57 0.98 10.01
N VAL A 86 -4.74 1.26 11.29
CA VAL A 86 -3.88 2.20 12.03
C VAL A 86 -3.25 1.50 13.22
N ASP A 87 -1.92 1.49 13.26
CA ASP A 87 -1.17 0.88 14.35
C ASP A 87 -0.91 1.88 15.48
N ALA A 88 -1.78 1.88 16.48
CA ALA A 88 -1.66 2.76 17.65
C ALA A 88 -0.31 2.63 18.37
N ARG A 89 0.25 1.42 18.44
CA ARG A 89 1.56 1.19 19.07
C ARG A 89 2.69 1.80 18.21
N ALA A 90 2.57 1.79 16.88
CA ALA A 90 3.55 2.43 15.99
C ALA A 90 3.47 3.96 16.10
N VAL A 91 2.26 4.52 16.18
CA VAL A 91 2.02 5.95 16.39
C VAL A 91 2.63 6.42 17.70
N VAL A 92 2.35 5.74 18.81
CA VAL A 92 2.91 6.09 20.12
C VAL A 92 4.44 6.01 20.12
N ARG A 93 5.01 4.96 19.52
CA ARG A 93 6.47 4.81 19.37
C ARG A 93 7.07 5.97 18.57
N ALA A 94 6.50 6.29 17.42
CA ALA A 94 6.99 7.36 16.56
C ALA A 94 6.91 8.73 17.24
N LEU A 95 5.81 9.00 17.96
CA LEU A 95 5.66 10.22 18.75
C LEU A 95 6.69 10.32 19.87
N ALA A 96 6.89 9.25 20.65
CA ALA A 96 7.88 9.22 21.71
C ALA A 96 9.31 9.44 21.18
N GLN A 97 9.64 8.83 20.04
CA GLN A 97 10.92 9.05 19.37
C GLN A 97 11.05 10.47 18.85
N ALA A 98 10.00 11.06 18.28
CA ALA A 98 10.02 12.44 17.79
C ALA A 98 10.25 13.46 18.91
N VAL A 99 9.58 13.28 20.06
CA VAL A 99 9.79 14.10 21.26
C VAL A 99 11.23 13.95 21.77
N ARG A 100 11.75 12.73 21.84
CA ARG A 100 13.11 12.47 22.32
C ARG A 100 14.20 13.07 21.42
N HIS A 101 13.98 13.10 20.11
CA HIS A 101 14.99 13.58 19.14
C HIS A 101 14.74 15.02 18.65
N GLY A 102 13.64 15.66 19.09
CA GLY A 102 13.23 16.98 18.62
C GLY A 102 12.83 17.04 17.14
N ARG A 103 12.73 15.89 16.45
CA ARG A 103 12.40 15.76 15.03
C ARG A 103 11.82 14.39 14.73
N VAL A 104 11.04 14.26 13.66
CA VAL A 104 10.53 12.96 13.21
C VAL A 104 11.71 12.10 12.71
N VAL A 105 11.90 10.93 13.32
CA VAL A 105 12.98 9.98 12.98
C VAL A 105 12.48 8.60 12.58
N SER A 106 11.17 8.35 12.68
CA SER A 106 10.55 7.07 12.33
C SER A 106 9.16 7.27 11.74
N GLY A 107 8.74 6.29 10.93
CA GLY A 107 7.40 6.22 10.37
C GLY A 107 6.41 5.53 11.31
N ALA A 108 5.14 5.92 11.16
CA ALA A 108 3.98 5.26 11.76
C ALA A 108 2.91 4.88 10.72
N SER A 109 3.22 4.98 9.43
CA SER A 109 2.28 4.62 8.37
C SER A 109 2.21 3.11 8.21
N THR A 110 1.01 2.57 8.19
CA THR A 110 0.71 1.15 7.89
C THR A 110 0.54 0.94 6.38
N LEU A 111 0.51 -0.31 5.92
CA LEU A 111 0.21 -0.63 4.52
C LEU A 111 -1.14 -0.06 4.08
N THR A 112 -2.17 -0.17 4.93
CA THR A 112 -3.52 0.35 4.65
C THR A 112 -3.54 1.87 4.53
N MET A 113 -2.78 2.61 5.37
CA MET A 113 -2.65 4.07 5.24
C MET A 113 -1.91 4.47 3.96
N GLN A 114 -0.92 3.69 3.56
CA GLN A 114 -0.23 3.92 2.29
C GLN A 114 -1.15 3.65 1.11
N LEU A 115 -1.96 2.59 1.15
CA LEU A 115 -2.96 2.28 0.13
C LEU A 115 -4.01 3.41 0.04
N ALA A 116 -4.56 3.85 1.18
CA ALA A 116 -5.51 4.96 1.24
C ALA A 116 -4.95 6.21 0.53
N ARG A 117 -3.71 6.59 0.84
CA ARG A 117 -3.04 7.73 0.21
C ARG A 117 -2.85 7.57 -1.31
N ARG A 118 -2.70 6.32 -1.79
CA ARG A 118 -2.52 6.03 -3.22
C ARG A 118 -3.82 6.13 -4.00
N ILE A 119 -4.92 5.65 -3.42
CA ILE A 119 -6.23 5.73 -4.06
C ILE A 119 -6.77 7.16 -3.98
N HIS A 120 -6.68 7.77 -2.79
CA HIS A 120 -7.10 9.15 -2.54
C HIS A 120 -5.94 9.97 -1.99
N PRO A 121 -5.25 10.75 -2.86
CA PRO A 121 -4.15 11.60 -2.45
C PRO A 121 -4.58 12.64 -1.41
N HIS A 122 -3.84 12.69 -0.31
CA HIS A 122 -4.01 13.67 0.76
C HIS A 122 -2.88 14.70 0.75
N PRO A 123 -3.14 15.96 1.12
CA PRO A 123 -2.09 16.96 1.30
C PRO A 123 -1.06 16.49 2.34
N ARG A 124 0.23 16.80 2.13
CA ARG A 124 1.33 16.43 3.05
C ARG A 124 1.34 17.31 4.31
N THR A 125 0.24 17.28 5.07
CA THR A 125 0.00 18.04 6.30
C THR A 125 -0.52 17.09 7.38
N LEU A 126 -0.52 17.53 8.65
CA LEU A 126 -1.11 16.75 9.74
C LEU A 126 -2.59 16.45 9.49
N ARG A 127 -3.34 17.40 8.92
CA ARG A 127 -4.76 17.20 8.56
C ARG A 127 -4.92 16.15 7.46
N GLY A 128 -4.07 16.19 6.42
CA GLY A 128 -4.06 15.17 5.38
C GLY A 128 -3.71 13.79 5.95
N LYS A 129 -2.77 13.73 6.90
CA LYS A 129 -2.42 12.47 7.57
C LYS A 129 -3.57 11.88 8.38
N LEU A 130 -4.36 12.72 9.05
CA LEU A 130 -5.59 12.29 9.72
C LEU A 130 -6.64 11.76 8.72
N GLY A 131 -6.72 12.37 7.52
CA GLY A 131 -7.54 11.85 6.43
C GLY A 131 -7.12 10.46 5.98
N GLU A 132 -5.82 10.24 5.75
CA GLU A 132 -5.26 8.91 5.43
C GLU A 132 -5.61 7.87 6.50
N MET A 133 -5.55 8.25 7.78
CA MET A 133 -5.89 7.36 8.91
C MET A 133 -7.38 7.01 8.91
N LEU A 134 -8.25 8.00 8.73
CA LEU A 134 -9.69 7.79 8.67
C LEU A 134 -10.07 6.88 7.50
N GLU A 135 -9.45 7.08 6.35
CA GLU A 135 -9.69 6.28 5.17
C GLU A 135 -9.15 4.86 5.28
N ALA A 136 -7.98 4.68 5.89
CA ALA A 136 -7.47 3.35 6.20
C ALA A 136 -8.43 2.56 7.10
N LEU A 137 -9.03 3.21 8.11
CA LEU A 137 -10.04 2.58 8.96
C LEU A 137 -11.30 2.20 8.18
N ARG A 138 -11.73 3.03 7.23
CA ARG A 138 -12.87 2.76 6.35
C ARG A 138 -12.59 1.59 5.40
N LEU A 139 -11.38 1.54 4.82
CA LEU A 139 -10.92 0.44 3.96
C LEU A 139 -10.92 -0.90 4.69
N GLU A 140 -10.37 -0.96 5.90
CA GLU A 140 -10.31 -2.18 6.72
C GLU A 140 -11.67 -2.68 7.19
N ARG A 141 -12.66 -1.80 7.22
CA ARG A 141 -14.04 -2.18 7.49
C ARG A 141 -14.75 -2.70 6.23
N ALA A 142 -14.32 -2.28 5.04
CA ALA A 142 -14.95 -2.59 3.78
C ALA A 142 -14.43 -3.88 3.14
N VAL A 143 -13.13 -4.17 3.28
CA VAL A 143 -12.47 -5.34 2.67
C VAL A 143 -11.53 -6.03 3.64
N ASP A 144 -11.19 -7.28 3.34
CA ASP A 144 -10.31 -8.09 4.17
C ASP A 144 -8.81 -7.81 3.93
N LYS A 145 -7.97 -8.34 4.82
CA LYS A 145 -6.51 -8.20 4.75
C LYS A 145 -5.92 -8.75 3.45
N HIS A 146 -6.53 -9.79 2.90
CA HIS A 146 -6.14 -10.38 1.62
C HIS A 146 -6.29 -9.36 0.49
N THR A 147 -7.50 -8.78 0.36
CA THR A 147 -7.79 -7.75 -0.65
C THR A 147 -6.89 -6.54 -0.45
N LEU A 148 -6.66 -6.08 0.79
CA LEU A 148 -5.76 -4.95 1.05
C LEU A 148 -4.33 -5.19 0.56
N LEU A 149 -3.78 -6.40 0.77
CA LEU A 149 -2.44 -6.76 0.29
C LEU A 149 -2.39 -6.82 -1.24
N GLU A 150 -3.39 -7.43 -1.88
CA GLU A 150 -3.48 -7.46 -3.34
C GLU A 150 -3.50 -6.03 -3.90
N GLN A 151 -4.38 -5.19 -3.35
CA GLN A 151 -4.55 -3.81 -3.80
C GLN A 151 -3.28 -2.98 -3.62
N TYR A 152 -2.54 -3.20 -2.52
CA TYR A 152 -1.26 -2.54 -2.28
C TYR A 152 -0.17 -3.04 -3.24
N LEU A 153 0.04 -4.35 -3.34
CA LEU A 153 1.13 -4.94 -4.13
C LEU A 153 0.97 -4.70 -5.62
N ASN A 154 -0.24 -4.42 -6.10
CA ASN A 154 -0.49 -4.04 -7.49
C ASN A 154 -0.40 -2.52 -7.75
N ARG A 155 -0.41 -1.68 -6.71
CA ARG A 155 -0.35 -0.20 -6.85
C ARG A 155 0.92 0.43 -6.29
N ALA A 156 1.76 -0.34 -5.60
CA ALA A 156 3.00 0.18 -5.08
C ALA A 156 3.96 0.54 -6.24
N PRO A 157 4.59 1.73 -6.21
CA PRO A 157 5.63 2.09 -7.14
C PRO A 157 6.93 1.40 -6.72
N TYR A 158 7.55 0.70 -7.67
CA TYR A 158 8.82 0.03 -7.45
C TYR A 158 9.98 0.74 -8.18
N GLY A 159 9.78 1.97 -8.64
CA GLY A 159 10.76 2.74 -9.42
C GLY A 159 10.84 2.30 -10.88
N ALA A 160 11.67 2.98 -11.68
CA ALA A 160 11.87 2.70 -13.11
C ALA A 160 10.57 2.58 -13.95
N GLY A 161 9.53 3.33 -13.57
CA GLY A 161 8.20 3.31 -14.19
C GLY A 161 7.39 2.03 -13.94
N ALA A 162 7.80 1.17 -13.01
CA ALA A 162 7.08 -0.05 -12.66
C ALA A 162 6.10 0.17 -11.50
N MET A 163 4.82 -0.10 -11.77
CA MET A 163 3.73 -0.10 -10.80
C MET A 163 3.24 -1.52 -10.57
N GLY A 164 3.25 -1.91 -9.31
CA GLY A 164 2.92 -3.26 -8.91
C GLY A 164 4.08 -4.24 -9.04
N VAL A 165 4.02 -5.28 -8.21
CA VAL A 165 5.12 -6.22 -8.01
C VAL A 165 5.43 -7.08 -9.23
N GLU A 166 4.41 -7.40 -10.04
CA GLU A 166 4.60 -8.16 -11.28
C GLU A 166 5.37 -7.33 -12.32
N ALA A 167 4.96 -6.07 -12.54
CA ALA A 167 5.69 -5.18 -13.44
C ALA A 167 7.13 -4.96 -12.96
N ALA A 168 7.34 -4.84 -11.65
CA ALA A 168 8.66 -4.71 -11.05
C ALA A 168 9.51 -5.97 -11.28
N SER A 169 8.98 -7.17 -11.00
CA SER A 169 9.70 -8.42 -11.19
C SER A 169 10.15 -8.60 -12.65
N GLN A 170 9.26 -8.31 -13.60
CA GLN A 170 9.58 -8.34 -15.02
C GLN A 170 10.64 -7.31 -15.40
N ARG A 171 10.57 -6.10 -14.82
CA ARG A 171 11.49 -5.00 -15.10
C ARG A 171 12.91 -5.25 -14.59
N TYR A 172 13.04 -5.77 -13.37
CA TYR A 172 14.31 -5.95 -12.68
C TYR A 172 14.95 -7.32 -12.94
N PHE A 173 14.13 -8.38 -13.11
CA PHE A 173 14.61 -9.76 -13.17
C PHE A 173 14.16 -10.54 -14.40
N GLY A 174 13.27 -9.97 -15.22
CA GLY A 174 12.79 -10.62 -16.45
C GLY A 174 11.96 -11.89 -16.21
N LYS A 175 11.29 -11.99 -15.05
CA LYS A 175 10.51 -13.19 -14.68
C LYS A 175 9.21 -12.87 -13.95
N PRO A 176 8.25 -13.82 -13.90
CA PRO A 176 7.02 -13.66 -13.13
C PRO A 176 7.28 -13.36 -11.65
N GLY A 177 6.45 -12.50 -11.06
CA GLY A 177 6.52 -12.14 -9.64
C GLY A 177 6.25 -13.31 -8.70
N GLU A 178 5.61 -14.37 -9.19
CA GLU A 178 5.42 -15.65 -8.51
C GLU A 178 6.75 -16.37 -8.18
N HIS A 179 7.76 -16.22 -9.05
CA HIS A 179 9.02 -16.97 -8.98
C HIS A 179 10.18 -16.17 -8.38
N LEU A 180 9.89 -15.19 -7.53
CA LEU A 180 10.90 -14.42 -6.82
C LEU A 180 11.65 -15.30 -5.82
N SER A 181 12.97 -15.20 -5.82
CA SER A 181 13.82 -15.70 -4.73
C SER A 181 13.71 -14.78 -3.52
N LEU A 182 14.20 -15.24 -2.37
CA LEU A 182 14.19 -14.43 -1.15
C LEU A 182 14.93 -13.09 -1.31
N ALA A 183 16.08 -13.09 -2.00
CA ALA A 183 16.87 -11.87 -2.20
C ALA A 183 16.15 -10.87 -3.10
N GLU A 184 15.50 -11.34 -4.17
CA GLU A 184 14.74 -10.49 -5.09
C GLU A 184 13.47 -9.96 -4.41
N ALA A 185 12.77 -10.79 -3.64
CA ALA A 185 11.63 -10.38 -2.83
C ALA A 185 12.00 -9.31 -1.80
N ALA A 186 13.13 -9.49 -1.09
CA ALA A 186 13.64 -8.52 -0.14
C ALA A 186 14.02 -7.20 -0.81
N LEU A 187 14.64 -7.25 -2.00
CA LEU A 187 14.94 -6.06 -2.78
C LEU A 187 13.66 -5.32 -3.14
N LEU A 188 12.69 -6.01 -3.76
CA LEU A 188 11.43 -5.38 -4.18
C LEU A 188 10.67 -4.79 -2.99
N ALA A 189 10.62 -5.47 -1.84
CA ALA A 189 9.93 -4.96 -0.65
C ALA A 189 10.49 -3.63 -0.13
N GLY A 190 11.77 -3.33 -0.37
CA GLY A 190 12.40 -2.07 0.06
C GLY A 190 12.21 -0.89 -0.91
N LEU A 191 11.88 -1.14 -2.18
CA LEU A 191 11.78 -0.09 -3.21
C LEU A 191 10.65 0.94 -2.97
N PRO A 192 9.44 0.55 -2.51
CA PRO A 192 8.34 1.49 -2.35
C PRO A 192 8.58 2.68 -1.40
N GLN A 193 9.55 2.59 -0.49
CA GLN A 193 9.90 3.67 0.43
C GLN A 193 10.56 4.86 -0.27
N ALA A 194 11.35 4.59 -1.31
CA ALA A 194 12.10 5.58 -2.05
C ALA A 194 12.23 5.14 -3.52
N PRO A 195 11.12 5.15 -4.29
CA PRO A 195 11.16 4.77 -5.69
C PRO A 195 11.99 5.81 -6.47
N THR A 196 13.01 5.34 -7.18
CA THR A 196 13.88 6.15 -8.05
C THR A 196 13.64 5.86 -9.52
#